data_AF-E6N6M2-F1
#
_entry.id   AF-E6N6M2-F1
#
_cell.length_a   1.000
_cell.length_b   1.000
_cell.length_c   1.000
_cell.angle_alpha   90.00
_cell.angle_beta   90.00
_cell.angle_gamma   90.00
#
_symmetry.space_group_name_H-M   'P 1'
#
loop_
_entity.id
_entity.type
_entity.pdbx_description
1 polymer ?
#
loop_
_entity_poly.entity_id
_entity_poly.type
_entity_poly.pdbx_seq_one_letter_code
_entity_poly.pdbx_strand_id
1 'polypeptide(L)' 'MYVCLKTITIRDDIYLELVKRKRDGESFSDVIGRLLKRSRVNIGEFFGCMKDSPLLEELESSTRRLREMARFRT' A
#
# COMPACT_ATOMS: atom_id res chain seq x y z
N MET A 1 -6.80 -24.28 -17.84
CA MET A 1 -5.92 -23.10 -17.67
C MET A 1 -4.55 -23.48 -18.17
N TYR A 2 -4.05 -22.83 -19.23
CA TYR A 2 -2.72 -23.14 -19.77
C TYR A 2 -1.66 -22.34 -19.01
N VAL A 3 -0.63 -23.01 -18.51
CA VAL A 3 0.56 -22.37 -17.92
C VAL A 3 1.62 -22.27 -19.01
N CYS A 4 2.04 -21.05 -19.31
CA CYS A 4 3.16 -20.79 -20.23
C CYS A 4 4.41 -20.52 -19.40
N LEU A 5 5.44 -21.35 -19.59
CA LEU A 5 6.76 -21.12 -19.03
C LEU A 5 7.54 -20.22 -19.98
N LYS A 6 8.12 -19.15 -19.45
CA LYS A 6 8.99 -18.24 -20.18
C LYS A 6 10.23 -17.96 -19.35
N THR A 7 11.39 -17.98 -20.00
CA THR A 7 12.66 -17.55 -19.39
C THR A 7 12.85 -16.07 -19.70
N ILE A 8 13.13 -15.27 -18.67
CA ILE A 8 13.50 -13.87 -18.81
C ILE A 8 14.85 -13.64 -18.14
N THR A 9 15.69 -12.82 -18.76
CA THR A 9 16.93 -12.37 -18.14
C THR A 9 16.66 -11.02 -17.47
N ILE A 10 17.08 -10.88 -16.22
CA ILE A 10 16.98 -9.64 -15.45
C ILE A 10 18.36 -9.31 -14.88
N ARG A 11 18.55 -8.05 -14.51
CA ARG A 11 19.78 -7.63 -13.82
C ARG A 11 19.81 -8.17 -12.38
N ASP A 12 21.01 -8.34 -11.85
CA ASP A 12 21.23 -8.87 -10.51
C ASP A 12 20.61 -7.99 -9.41
N ASP A 13 20.66 -6.66 -9.57
CA ASP A 13 20.04 -5.72 -8.64
C ASP A 13 18.52 -5.96 -8.51
N ILE A 14 17.86 -6.20 -9.64
CA ILE A 14 16.43 -6.53 -9.67
C ILE A 14 16.15 -7.90 -9.06
N TYR A 15 16.98 -8.90 -9.34
CA TYR A 15 16.84 -10.22 -8.75
C TYR A 15 16.92 -10.18 -7.22
N LEU A 16 17.95 -9.52 -6.68
CA LEU A 16 18.14 -9.36 -5.22
C LEU A 16 16.94 -8.64 -4.58
N GLU A 17 16.39 -7.66 -5.28
CA GLU A 17 15.23 -6.93 -4.82
C GLU A 17 13.96 -7.79 -4.79
N LEU A 18 13.79 -8.68 -5.79
CA LEU A 18 12.70 -9.66 -5.78
C LEU A 18 12.85 -10.66 -4.64
N VAL A 19 14.08 -11.11 -4.33
CA VAL A 19 14.36 -12.00 -3.19
C VAL A 19 13.93 -11.34 -1.88
N LYS A 20 14.26 -10.07 -1.66
CA LYS A 20 13.86 -9.33 -0.45
C LYS A 20 12.34 -9.18 -0.32
N ARG A 21 11.62 -9.08 -1.44
CA ARG A 21 10.16 -8.90 -1.47
C ARG A 21 9.35 -10.20 -1.44
N LYS A 22 10.02 -11.34 -1.61
CA LYS A 22 9.41 -12.66 -1.63
C LYS A 22 8.98 -13.06 -0.23
N ARG A 23 7.73 -13.49 -0.09
CA ARG A 23 7.19 -14.01 1.18
C ARG A 23 7.40 -15.53 1.27
N ASP A 24 7.29 -16.08 2.48
CA ASP A 24 7.38 -17.52 2.69
C ASP A 24 6.31 -18.27 1.89
N GLY A 25 6.73 -19.28 1.12
CA GLY A 25 5.86 -20.06 0.24
C GLY A 25 5.47 -19.40 -1.08
N GLU A 26 5.89 -18.17 -1.36
CA GLU A 26 5.58 -17.44 -2.60
C GLU A 26 6.56 -17.82 -3.73
N SER A 27 6.12 -17.97 -4.98
CA SER A 27 7.03 -18.10 -6.14
C SER A 27 7.43 -16.74 -6.71
N PHE A 28 8.50 -16.67 -7.52
CA PHE A 28 8.85 -15.41 -8.20
C PHE A 28 7.74 -14.92 -9.14
N SER A 29 7.01 -15.83 -9.78
CA SER A 29 5.84 -15.49 -10.60
C SER A 29 4.74 -14.82 -9.77
N ASP A 30 4.53 -15.29 -8.53
CA ASP A 30 3.54 -14.69 -7.62
C ASP A 30 3.98 -13.30 -7.16
N VAL A 31 5.27 -13.12 -6.84
CA VAL A 31 5.84 -11.79 -6.50
C VAL A 31 5.62 -10.83 -7.66
N ILE A 32 5.98 -11.22 -8.89
CA ILE A 32 5.80 -10.39 -10.08
C ILE A 32 4.32 -10.07 -10.29
N GLY A 33 3.44 -11.07 -10.21
CA GLY A 33 2.00 -10.88 -10.33
C GLY A 33 1.44 -9.91 -9.28
N ARG A 34 1.88 -10.01 -8.04
CA ARG A 34 1.49 -9.11 -6.94
C ARG A 34 2.00 -7.69 -7.14
N LEU A 35 3.23 -7.51 -7.61
CA LEU A 35 3.78 -6.18 -7.91
C LEU A 35 3.09 -5.53 -9.12
N LEU A 36 2.70 -6.32 -10.11
CA LEU A 36 1.94 -5.87 -11.27
C LEU A 36 0.48 -5.57 -10.94
N LYS A 37 -0.08 -6.20 -9.89
CA LYS A 37 -1.34 -5.79 -9.26
C LYS A 37 -1.11 -4.46 -8.53
N ARG A 38 -0.90 -3.37 -9.28
CA ARG A 38 -1.26 -2.04 -8.80
C ARG A 38 -2.73 -2.09 -8.48
N SER A 39 -3.06 -2.00 -7.20
CA SER A 39 -4.41 -1.66 -6.81
C SER A 39 -4.63 -0.26 -7.38
N ARG A 40 -5.38 -0.17 -8.49
CA ARG A 40 -5.95 1.09 -8.94
C ARG A 40 -7.06 1.46 -7.96
N VAL A 41 -6.73 1.58 -6.68
CA VAL A 41 -7.60 2.23 -5.72
C VAL A 41 -7.51 3.69 -6.15
N ASN A 42 -8.46 4.09 -6.98
CA ASN A 42 -8.61 5.48 -7.33
C ASN A 42 -9.09 6.17 -6.06
N ILE A 43 -8.18 6.88 -5.38
CA ILE A 43 -8.50 7.60 -4.14
C ILE A 43 -9.68 8.56 -4.37
N GLY A 44 -9.88 9.04 -5.60
CA GLY A 44 -11.03 9.85 -5.99
C GLY A 44 -12.38 9.15 -5.80
N GLU A 45 -12.46 7.82 -5.88
CA GLU A 45 -13.69 7.06 -5.60
C GLU A 45 -14.12 7.14 -4.13
N PHE A 46 -13.21 7.51 -3.23
CA PHE A 46 -13.47 7.67 -1.80
C PHE A 46 -13.72 9.13 -1.42
N PHE A 47 -13.74 10.07 -2.38
CA PHE A 47 -13.98 11.47 -2.08
C PHE A 47 -15.37 11.67 -1.47
N GLY A 48 -15.39 12.19 -0.23
CA GLY A 48 -16.64 12.46 0.48
C GLY A 48 -17.31 11.22 1.11
N CYS A 49 -16.70 10.03 1.07
CA CYS A 49 -17.30 8.82 1.65
C CYS A 49 -17.58 8.92 3.16
N MET A 50 -16.92 9.86 3.85
CA MET A 50 -17.11 10.12 5.27
C MET A 50 -17.86 11.42 5.58
N LYS A 51 -18.39 12.16 4.58
CA LYS A 51 -18.88 13.54 4.79
C LYS A 51 -19.94 13.63 5.91
N ASP A 52 -20.81 12.63 6.01
CA ASP A 52 -21.90 12.58 6.98
C ASP A 52 -21.59 11.64 8.16
N SER A 53 -20.34 11.17 8.26
CA SER A 53 -19.94 10.25 9.31
C SER A 53 -19.68 11.04 10.61
N PRO A 54 -20.26 10.61 11.75
CA PRO A 54 -19.95 11.21 13.06
C PRO A 54 -18.47 11.04 13.43
N LEU A 55 -17.74 10.13 12.78
CA LEU A 55 -16.30 9.94 12.96
C LEU A 55 -15.49 11.19 12.57
N LEU A 56 -15.99 12.06 11.68
CA LEU A 56 -15.29 13.29 11.31
C LEU A 56 -15.16 14.26 12.48
N GLU A 57 -16.20 14.40 13.30
CA GLU A 57 -16.18 15.26 14.49
C GLU A 57 -15.19 14.74 15.53
N GLU A 58 -15.16 13.42 15.74
CA GLU A 58 -14.22 12.77 16.64
C GLU A 58 -12.77 12.96 16.17
N LEU A 59 -12.51 12.76 14.87
CA LEU A 59 -11.21 13.02 14.24
C LEU A 59 -10.78 14.48 14.39
N GLU A 60 -11.68 15.43 14.16
CA GLU A 60 -11.39 16.85 14.31
C GLU A 60 -11.00 17.18 15.76
N SER A 61 -11.80 16.73 16.73
CA SER A 61 -11.53 16.97 18.15
C SER A 61 -10.20 16.36 18.60
N SER A 62 -9.89 15.13 18.15
CA SER A 62 -8.66 14.42 18.47
C SER A 62 -7.44 15.11 17.87
N THR A 63 -7.51 15.52 16.61
CA THR A 63 -6.41 16.23 15.94
C THR A 63 -6.17 17.61 16.55
N ARG A 64 -7.23 18.32 16.98
CA ARG A 64 -7.12 19.58 17.71
C ARG A 64 -6.34 19.42 19.01
N ARG A 65 -6.71 18.43 19.83
CA ARG A 65 -6.01 18.10 21.09
C ARG A 65 -4.53 17.81 20.86
N LEU A 66 -4.21 16.99 19.86
CA LEU A 66 -2.82 16.64 19.54
C LEU A 66 -2.00 17.88 19.14
N ARG A 67 -2.57 18.79 18.35
CA ARG A 67 -1.89 20.04 17.95
C ARG A 67 -1.66 20.98 19.13
N GLU A 68 -2.64 21.11 20.01
CA GLU A 68 -2.48 21.87 21.26
C GLU A 68 -1.35 21.27 22.11
N MET A 69 -1.40 19.97 22.38
CA MET A 69 -0.36 19.27 23.14
C MET A 69 1.04 19.39 22.50
N ALA A 70 1.14 19.39 21.18
CA ALA A 70 2.41 19.58 20.48
C ALA A 70 2.97 21.00 20.63
N ARG A 71 2.11 22.03 20.67
CA ARG A 71 2.52 23.43 20.90
C ARG A 71 3.03 23.66 22.32
N PHE A 72 2.51 22.94 23.31
CA PHE A 72 3.01 22.99 24.69
C PHE A 72 4.34 22.26 24.91
N ARG A 73 4.87 21.57 23.88
CA ARG A 73 6.16 20.88 23.93
C ARG A 73 7.33 21.70 23.35
N THR A 74 7.08 22.91 22.87
CA THR A 74 8.10 23.86 22.39
C THR A 74 8.25 24.98 23.41
#